data_AF-A0A7W2EMC2-F1
#
_entry.id   AF-A0A7W2EMC2-F1
#
_cell.length_a   1.000
_cell.length_b   1.000
_cell.length_c   1.000
_cell.angle_alpha   90.00
_cell.angle_beta   90.00
_cell.angle_gamma   90.00
#
_symmetry.space_group_name_H-M   'P 1'
#
loop_
_entity.id
_entity.type
_entity.pdbx_description
1 polymer ?
#
loop_
_entity_poly.entity_id
_entity_poly.type
_entity_poly.pdbx_seq_one_letter_code
_entity_poly.pdbx_strand_id
1 'polypeptide(L)'
;MKTIPLCLMFTTCFAVAHAGAADIVVHPELPDNVQPRFFERIRAPGLVRAIEQRGTRVTVRNGWYRIKVPCDGIEPSRFADLSFLFDEKAKPIQFFDCGAYVGDGHVTITR
;
A
#
# COMPACT_ATOMS: atom_id res chain seq x y z
N MET A 1 17.84 61.08 1.62
CA MET A 1 18.34 59.75 2.04
C MET A 1 17.15 58.98 2.60
N LYS A 2 16.91 57.79 2.07
CA LYS A 2 15.63 57.06 2.07
C LYS A 2 15.90 55.72 2.74
N THR A 3 15.22 55.40 3.83
CA THR A 3 15.31 54.07 4.44
C THR A 3 13.90 53.59 4.79
N ILE A 4 13.45 52.60 4.02
CA ILE A 4 12.14 51.96 4.01
C ILE A 4 12.22 50.71 4.91
N PRO A 5 11.16 50.35 5.64
CA PRO A 5 11.21 49.33 6.70
C PRO A 5 11.31 47.91 6.14
N LEU A 6 12.15 47.10 6.78
CA LEU A 6 12.37 45.69 6.51
C LEU A 6 11.22 44.85 7.12
N CYS A 7 10.05 44.84 6.50
CA CYS A 7 9.04 43.80 6.73
C CYS A 7 9.18 42.71 5.66
N LEU A 8 10.18 41.84 5.84
CA LEU A 8 10.30 40.57 5.13
C LEU A 8 10.11 39.45 6.15
N MET A 9 8.88 39.28 6.64
CA MET A 9 8.45 38.00 7.18
C MET A 9 7.68 37.29 6.08
N PHE A 10 8.44 36.45 5.37
CA PHE A 10 7.98 35.49 4.38
C PHE A 10 6.81 34.69 4.95
N THR A 11 5.61 34.96 4.45
CA THR A 11 4.47 34.05 4.56
C THR A 11 4.73 32.87 3.63
N THR A 12 5.57 31.93 4.06
CA THR A 12 5.62 30.59 3.47
C THR A 12 4.32 29.89 3.81
N CYS A 13 3.33 30.12 2.96
CA CYS A 13 2.15 29.27 2.86
C CYS A 13 2.65 27.90 2.39
N PHE A 14 3.08 27.06 3.35
CA PHE A 14 3.30 25.65 3.11
C PHE A 14 1.97 25.12 2.62
N ALA A 15 1.89 24.87 1.31
CA ALA A 15 0.83 24.11 0.70
C ALA A 15 0.72 22.82 1.49
N VAL A 16 -0.32 22.74 2.32
CA VAL A 16 -0.76 21.49 2.94
C VAL A 16 -1.21 20.65 1.77
N ALA A 17 -0.27 19.92 1.16
CA ALA A 17 -0.58 18.77 0.34
C ALA A 17 -1.49 17.93 1.22
N HIS A 18 -2.78 17.92 0.89
CA HIS A 18 -3.73 17.08 1.58
C HIS A 18 -3.18 15.67 1.42
N ALA A 19 -2.63 15.14 2.51
CA ALA A 19 -2.21 13.76 2.57
C ALA A 19 -3.50 12.95 2.55
N GLY A 20 -4.05 12.76 1.35
CA GLY A 20 -5.26 12.00 1.14
C GLY A 20 -5.09 10.60 1.71
N ALA A 21 -6.23 9.98 2.01
CA ALA A 21 -6.28 8.62 2.51
C ALA A 21 -7.03 7.74 1.50
N ALA A 22 -6.63 6.48 1.45
CA ALA A 22 -7.19 5.47 0.57
C ALA A 22 -7.91 4.42 1.43
N ASP A 23 -9.14 4.09 1.08
CA ASP A 23 -9.87 3.02 1.74
C ASP A 23 -9.58 1.68 1.08
N ILE A 24 -8.89 0.78 1.76
CA ILE A 24 -8.55 -0.53 1.18
C ILE A 24 -9.30 -1.65 1.88
N VAL A 25 -9.54 -2.74 1.15
CA VAL A 25 -10.11 -3.97 1.70
C VAL A 25 -9.22 -5.11 1.23
N VAL A 26 -8.59 -5.83 2.15
CA VAL A 26 -7.88 -7.08 1.82
C VAL A 26 -8.91 -8.21 1.79
N HIS A 27 -8.98 -8.98 0.70
CA HIS A 27 -9.87 -10.14 0.63
C HIS A 27 -9.54 -11.15 1.75
N PRO A 28 -10.54 -11.73 2.44
CA PRO A 28 -10.32 -12.59 3.60
C PRO A 28 -9.87 -14.01 3.22
N GLU A 29 -10.12 -14.43 1.99
CA GLU A 29 -9.83 -15.77 1.50
C GLU A 29 -8.33 -15.97 1.27
N LEU A 30 -7.85 -17.16 1.65
CA LEU A 30 -6.49 -17.59 1.33
C LEU A 30 -6.42 -17.97 -0.16
N PRO A 31 -5.30 -17.67 -0.83
CA PRO A 31 -5.03 -18.23 -2.15
C PRO A 31 -5.05 -19.77 -2.17
N ASP A 32 -5.26 -20.36 -3.33
CA ASP A 32 -5.09 -21.80 -3.51
C ASP A 32 -3.62 -22.22 -3.38
N ASN A 33 -3.38 -23.42 -2.84
CA ASN A 33 -2.07 -24.06 -2.76
C ASN A 33 -0.98 -23.30 -1.97
N VAL A 34 -1.34 -22.30 -1.16
CA VAL A 34 -0.38 -21.61 -0.28
C VAL A 34 -0.31 -22.24 1.10
N GLN A 35 0.76 -21.95 1.85
CA GLN A 35 0.88 -22.43 3.22
C GLN A 35 -0.20 -21.81 4.14
N PRO A 36 -0.65 -22.51 5.21
CA PRO A 36 -1.68 -22.02 6.13
C PRO A 36 -1.40 -20.64 6.78
N ARG A 37 -0.13 -20.25 6.86
CA ARG A 37 0.36 -18.99 7.43
C ARG A 37 0.69 -17.91 6.38
N PHE A 38 0.04 -17.96 5.23
CA PHE A 38 0.33 -17.08 4.09
C PHE A 38 0.30 -15.60 4.48
N PHE A 39 -0.79 -15.13 5.10
CA PHE A 39 -0.96 -13.71 5.49
C PHE A 39 0.10 -13.23 6.49
N GLU A 40 0.47 -14.06 7.46
CA GLU A 40 1.49 -13.74 8.48
C GLU A 40 2.89 -13.53 7.86
N ARG A 41 3.11 -14.10 6.67
CA ARG A 41 4.38 -14.01 5.96
C ARG A 41 4.42 -12.85 4.97
N ILE A 42 3.29 -12.20 4.70
CA ILE A 42 3.27 -11.00 3.86
C ILE A 42 3.99 -9.88 4.61
N ARG A 43 5.03 -9.32 3.99
CA ARG A 43 5.72 -8.15 4.54
C ARG A 43 5.22 -6.91 3.83
N ALA A 44 4.32 -6.17 4.47
CA ALA A 44 3.72 -4.96 3.90
C ALA A 44 3.69 -3.82 4.93
N PRO A 45 4.83 -3.14 5.16
CA PRO A 45 4.87 -1.98 6.06
C PRO A 45 3.83 -0.95 5.64
N GLY A 46 2.99 -0.53 6.59
CA GLY A 46 1.89 0.43 6.35
C GLY A 46 0.56 -0.18 5.87
N LEU A 47 0.51 -1.49 5.59
CA LEU A 47 -0.74 -2.22 5.30
C LEU A 47 -1.02 -3.35 6.30
N VAL A 48 -0.17 -3.52 7.32
CA VAL A 48 -0.27 -4.56 8.35
C VAL A 48 -1.69 -4.66 8.91
N ARG A 49 -2.26 -3.52 9.31
CA ARG A 49 -3.63 -3.46 9.83
C ARG A 49 -4.67 -3.97 8.83
N ALA A 50 -4.53 -3.66 7.54
CA ALA A 50 -5.47 -4.11 6.52
C ALA A 50 -5.38 -5.62 6.28
N ILE A 51 -4.17 -6.20 6.38
CA ILE A 51 -3.95 -7.65 6.29
C ILE A 51 -4.52 -8.36 7.53
N GLU A 52 -4.29 -7.83 8.72
CA GLU A 52 -4.83 -8.36 9.97
C GLU A 52 -6.38 -8.29 9.99
N GLN A 53 -6.94 -7.17 9.52
CA GLN A 53 -8.38 -6.91 9.45
C GLN A 53 -8.98 -7.25 8.09
N ARG A 54 -8.43 -8.26 7.40
CA ARG A 54 -8.97 -8.77 6.11
C ARG A 54 -10.49 -8.96 6.16
N GLY A 55 -11.16 -8.68 5.05
CA GLY A 55 -12.62 -8.60 4.93
C GLY A 55 -13.22 -7.29 5.44
N THR A 56 -12.43 -6.43 6.11
CA THR A 56 -12.87 -5.12 6.61
C THR A 56 -12.23 -4.00 5.80
N ARG A 57 -12.97 -2.90 5.63
CA ARG A 57 -12.44 -1.66 5.05
C ARG A 57 -11.54 -0.96 6.05
N VAL A 58 -10.30 -0.68 5.65
CA VAL A 58 -9.28 0.00 6.44
C VAL A 58 -8.73 1.17 5.66
N THR A 59 -8.74 2.34 6.28
CA THR A 59 -8.15 3.55 5.70
C THR A 59 -6.63 3.55 5.89
N VAL A 60 -5.89 3.73 4.80
CA VAL A 60 -4.43 3.86 4.76
C VAL A 60 -4.03 5.19 4.13
N ARG A 61 -2.77 5.59 4.24
CA ARG A 61 -2.30 6.84 3.63
C ARG A 61 -2.17 6.66 2.12
N ASN A 62 -2.41 7.70 1.34
CA ASN A 62 -2.06 7.68 -0.08
C ASN A 62 -0.54 7.57 -0.25
N GLY A 63 -0.11 6.85 -1.28
CA GLY A 63 1.30 6.74 -1.62
C GLY A 63 1.70 5.38 -2.20
N TRP A 64 3.00 5.26 -2.44
CA TRP A 64 3.62 4.03 -2.90
C TRP A 64 3.86 3.07 -1.74
N TYR A 65 3.44 1.83 -1.93
CA TYR A 65 3.63 0.73 -1.00
C TYR A 65 4.42 -0.36 -1.67
N ARG A 66 5.32 -0.97 -0.90
CA ARG A 66 6.13 -2.11 -1.33
C ARG A 66 5.84 -3.27 -0.42
N ILE A 67 5.52 -4.41 -1.00
CA ILE A 67 5.14 -5.61 -0.26
C ILE A 67 5.91 -6.82 -0.74
N LYS A 68 6.10 -7.80 0.15
CA LYS A 68 6.63 -9.12 -0.20
C LYS A 68 5.54 -10.17 0.00
N VAL A 69 5.24 -10.91 -1.06
CA VAL A 69 4.22 -11.97 -1.06
C VAL A 69 4.90 -13.34 -1.21
N PRO A 70 4.57 -14.35 -0.39
CA PRO A 70 5.09 -15.71 -0.56
C PRO A 70 4.74 -16.32 -1.93
N CYS A 71 5.66 -17.11 -2.50
CA CYS A 71 5.48 -17.85 -3.76
C CYS A 71 5.40 -19.36 -3.50
N ASP A 72 4.68 -19.79 -2.46
CA ASP A 72 4.73 -21.15 -1.93
C ASP A 72 4.31 -22.24 -2.93
N GLY A 73 3.42 -21.92 -3.87
CA GLY A 73 2.97 -22.88 -4.89
C GLY A 73 3.94 -23.03 -6.06
N ILE A 74 4.93 -22.13 -6.18
CA ILE A 74 5.97 -22.17 -7.23
C ILE A 74 7.29 -22.64 -6.66
N GLU A 75 7.78 -21.97 -5.59
CA GLU A 75 9.08 -22.21 -4.99
C GLU A 75 9.02 -21.94 -3.48
N PRO A 76 9.12 -22.98 -2.63
CA PRO A 76 9.03 -22.81 -1.19
C PRO A 76 10.04 -21.80 -0.66
N SER A 77 9.59 -20.96 0.26
CA SER A 77 10.42 -19.91 0.90
C SER A 77 10.85 -18.75 -0.01
N ARG A 78 10.40 -18.72 -1.27
CA ARG A 78 10.58 -17.57 -2.15
C ARG A 78 9.51 -16.50 -1.90
N PHE A 79 9.87 -15.26 -2.20
CA PHE A 79 8.96 -14.11 -2.14
C PHE A 79 9.03 -13.30 -3.43
N ALA A 80 7.88 -12.78 -3.86
CA ALA A 80 7.78 -11.76 -4.89
C ALA A 80 7.71 -10.37 -4.26
N ASP A 81 8.49 -9.43 -4.78
CA ASP A 81 8.36 -8.01 -4.45
C ASP A 81 7.32 -7.36 -5.37
N LEU A 82 6.31 -6.73 -4.77
CA LEU A 82 5.27 -5.99 -5.48
C LEU A 82 5.28 -4.53 -5.02
N SER A 83 5.00 -3.62 -5.94
CA SER A 83 4.84 -2.19 -5.64
C SER A 83 3.55 -1.68 -6.23
N PHE A 84 2.77 -0.91 -5.46
CA PHE A 84 1.54 -0.29 -5.93
C PHE A 84 1.36 1.09 -5.34
N LEU A 85 0.63 1.92 -6.09
CA LEU A 85 0.25 3.26 -5.69
C LEU A 85 -1.22 3.23 -5.23
N PHE A 86 -1.44 3.59 -3.96
CA PHE A 86 -2.79 3.88 -3.46
C PHE A 86 -3.09 5.37 -3.59
N ASP A 87 -4.23 5.65 -4.22
CA ASP A 87 -4.84 6.98 -4.36
C ASP A 87 -6.17 7.01 -3.58
N GLU A 88 -6.87 8.15 -3.60
CA GLU A 88 -8.07 8.40 -2.77
C GLU A 88 -9.23 7.41 -2.97
N LYS A 89 -9.23 6.61 -4.04
CA LYS A 89 -10.32 5.67 -4.31
C LYS A 89 -10.15 4.39 -3.51
N ALA A 90 -11.30 3.84 -3.09
CA ALA A 90 -11.27 2.57 -2.40
C ALA A 90 -10.82 1.44 -3.33
N LYS A 91 -9.77 0.70 -2.98
CA LYS A 91 -9.23 -0.40 -3.81
C LYS A 91 -9.22 -1.72 -3.04
N PRO A 92 -9.95 -2.75 -3.51
CA PRO A 92 -9.78 -4.10 -2.98
C PRO A 92 -8.38 -4.63 -3.32
N ILE A 93 -7.81 -5.43 -2.42
CA ILE A 93 -6.58 -6.16 -2.62
C ILE A 93 -6.91 -7.65 -2.53
N GLN A 94 -6.66 -8.40 -3.60
CA GLN A 94 -6.78 -9.86 -3.59
C GLN A 94 -5.40 -10.46 -3.77
N PHE A 95 -4.93 -11.20 -2.77
CA PHE A 95 -3.66 -11.93 -2.88
C PHE A 95 -3.85 -13.24 -3.63
N PHE A 96 -2.82 -13.66 -4.33
CA PHE A 96 -2.69 -15.00 -4.90
C PHE A 96 -1.25 -15.49 -4.72
N ASP A 97 -0.96 -16.73 -5.11
CA ASP A 97 0.40 -17.25 -5.02
C ASP A 97 1.37 -16.37 -5.83
N CYS A 98 2.40 -15.85 -5.15
CA CYS A 98 3.41 -14.99 -5.76
C CYS A 98 2.89 -13.64 -6.33
N GLY A 99 1.72 -13.15 -5.91
CA GLY A 99 1.13 -11.94 -6.50
C GLY A 99 -0.04 -11.31 -5.75
N ALA A 100 -0.55 -10.20 -6.29
CA ALA A 100 -1.77 -9.54 -5.81
C ALA A 100 -2.47 -8.73 -6.93
N TYR A 101 -3.79 -8.64 -6.84
CA TYR A 101 -4.63 -7.72 -7.60
C TYR A 101 -4.97 -6.49 -6.76
N VAL A 102 -5.02 -5.32 -7.38
CA VAL A 102 -5.42 -4.06 -6.72
C VAL A 102 -6.47 -3.36 -7.57
N GLY A 103 -7.71 -3.29 -7.09
CA GLY A 103 -8.84 -2.78 -7.87
C GLY A 103 -9.07 -3.58 -9.16
N ASP A 104 -9.31 -2.89 -10.28
CA ASP A 104 -9.56 -3.50 -11.60
C ASP A 104 -8.28 -3.81 -12.39
N GLY A 105 -7.09 -3.63 -11.77
CA GLY A 105 -5.78 -3.73 -12.43
C GLY A 105 -4.94 -4.91 -11.94
N HIS A 106 -4.26 -5.58 -12.88
CA HIS A 106 -3.22 -6.56 -12.61
C HIS A 106 -1.89 -5.85 -12.31
N VAL A 107 -1.27 -6.11 -11.16
CA VAL A 107 0.09 -5.60 -10.87
C VAL A 107 1.07 -6.75 -11.03
N THR A 108 1.81 -6.73 -12.14
CA THR A 108 2.74 -7.80 -12.49
C THR A 108 4.10 -7.60 -11.82
N ILE A 109 4.65 -8.72 -11.37
CA ILE A 109 5.97 -8.98 -10.80
C ILE A 109 7.07 -8.09 -11.41
N THR A 110 7.75 -7.29 -10.59
CA THR A 110 9.04 -6.72 -10.97
C THR A 110 10.12 -7.70 -10.51
N ARG A 111 10.76 -8.39 -11.46
CA ARG A 111 11.90 -9.29 -11.20
C ARG A 111 13.15 -8.50 -10.84
#